data_AF-A0A0K8ULM8-F1
#
_entry.id   AF-A0A0K8ULM8-F1
#
_cell.length_a   1.000
_cell.length_b   1.000
_cell.length_c   1.000
_cell.angle_alpha   90.00
_cell.angle_beta   90.00
_cell.angle_gamma   90.00
#
_symmetry.space_group_name_H-M   'P 1'
#
loop_
_entity.id
_entity.type
_entity.pdbx_description
1 polymer ?
#
loop_
_entity_poly.entity_id
_entity_poly.type
_entity_poly.pdbx_seq_one_letter_code
_entity_poly.pdbx_strand_id
1 'polypeptide(L)'
;MISCGAITNAAPNDSIGDVQRIQILDDVSTVVANISDPATWPVTRNGKIIGHIITSGPLQTHIDNYPKNDTGRHFFNYHFTKKLASNETVQRRWFIYSVS
;
A
#
# COMPACT_ATOMS: atom_id res chain seq x y z
N MET A 1 21.10 45.19 -30.84
CA MET A 1 22.48 44.67 -30.87
C MET A 1 22.50 43.44 -29.97
N ILE A 2 23.15 42.38 -30.45
CA ILE A 2 22.96 40.95 -30.15
C ILE A 2 23.47 40.57 -28.75
N SER A 3 22.77 39.66 -28.03
CA SER A 3 23.39 38.43 -27.51
C SER A 3 22.34 37.48 -26.90
N CYS A 4 22.15 36.33 -27.55
CA CYS A 4 21.40 35.19 -27.05
C CYS A 4 22.25 34.40 -26.04
N GLY A 5 21.73 34.18 -24.83
CA GLY A 5 22.30 33.24 -23.86
C GLY A 5 21.80 31.82 -24.13
N ALA A 6 22.72 30.85 -24.03
CA ALA A 6 22.60 29.47 -24.52
C ALA A 6 21.46 28.64 -23.91
N ILE A 7 20.78 27.88 -24.77
CA ILE A 7 19.97 26.71 -24.39
C ILE A 7 20.93 25.52 -24.30
N THR A 8 21.07 24.93 -23.11
CA THR A 8 21.64 23.58 -22.99
C THR A 8 20.51 22.61 -22.73
N ASN A 9 20.32 21.67 -23.65
CA ASN A 9 19.42 20.54 -23.47
C ASN A 9 20.14 19.51 -22.59
N ALA A 10 19.63 19.26 -21.39
CA ALA A 10 19.96 18.08 -20.59
C ALA A 10 18.68 17.23 -20.44
N ALA A 11 18.81 15.93 -20.70
CA ALA A 11 17.73 14.96 -20.82
C ALA A 11 16.81 14.88 -19.58
N PRO A 12 15.51 14.54 -19.74
CA PRO A 12 14.67 14.16 -18.63
C PRO A 12 14.87 12.67 -18.38
N ASN A 13 15.69 12.32 -17.41
CA ASN A 13 15.66 10.96 -16.87
C ASN A 13 16.17 10.99 -15.44
N ASP A 14 15.26 11.14 -14.50
CA ASP A 14 15.40 10.49 -13.21
C ASP A 14 14.03 9.91 -12.83
N SER A 15 14.05 8.59 -12.75
CA SER A 15 12.93 7.72 -12.42
C SER A 15 12.04 8.29 -11.33
N ILE A 16 10.74 8.28 -11.62
CA ILE A 16 9.69 8.20 -10.59
C ILE A 16 9.92 6.89 -9.84
N GLY A 17 10.68 6.99 -8.77
CA GLY A 17 11.11 5.85 -7.97
C GLY A 17 11.67 6.41 -6.68
N ASP A 18 10.76 6.84 -5.82
CA ASP A 18 10.85 6.75 -4.36
C ASP A 18 9.77 7.64 -3.77
N VAL A 19 8.59 7.05 -3.57
CA VAL A 19 7.56 7.63 -2.71
C VAL A 19 8.18 7.72 -1.33
N GLN A 20 8.60 8.92 -0.93
CA GLN A 20 9.31 9.13 0.33
C GLN A 20 8.44 8.66 1.50
N ARG A 21 8.96 7.61 2.14
CA ARG A 21 8.63 7.08 3.46
C ARG A 21 8.31 8.23 4.42
N ILE A 22 7.06 8.31 4.88
CA ILE A 22 6.64 9.30 5.88
C ILE A 22 7.43 9.03 7.17
N GLN A 23 8.39 9.89 7.47
CA GLN A 23 9.06 9.97 8.77
C GLN A 23 8.10 10.69 9.73
N ILE A 24 7.25 9.94 10.43
CA ILE A 24 6.50 10.51 11.56
C ILE A 24 7.47 10.53 12.75
N LEU A 25 8.21 11.63 12.89
CA LEU A 25 9.04 11.88 14.07
C LEU A 25 8.21 12.71 15.04
N ASP A 26 7.77 12.08 16.13
CA ASP A 26 7.64 12.67 17.47
C ASP A 26 7.30 11.55 18.48
N ASP A 27 8.32 11.19 19.25
CA ASP A 27 8.28 10.61 20.60
C ASP A 27 7.29 9.47 20.90
N VAL A 28 7.43 8.32 20.22
CA VAL A 28 7.13 6.99 20.80
C VAL A 28 8.12 6.00 20.20
N SER A 29 8.96 5.39 21.03
CA SER A 29 9.76 4.20 20.69
C SER A 29 8.86 3.09 20.14
N THR A 30 8.63 3.06 18.82
CA THR A 30 7.77 2.07 18.18
C THR A 30 8.29 1.76 16.80
N VAL A 31 8.50 0.46 16.56
CA VAL A 31 8.72 -0.15 15.25
C VAL A 31 7.79 0.53 14.24
N VAL A 32 8.34 1.02 13.12
CA VAL A 32 7.55 1.63 12.04
C VAL A 32 6.57 0.58 11.55
N ALA A 33 5.32 0.66 12.02
CA ALA A 33 4.26 -0.25 11.62
C ALA A 33 3.98 -0.07 10.12
N ASN A 34 3.82 -1.17 9.40
CA ASN A 34 3.41 -1.13 8.01
C ASN A 34 1.94 -0.72 7.94
N ILE A 35 1.66 0.58 7.82
CA ILE A 35 0.28 1.11 7.81
C ILE A 35 -0.58 0.48 6.69
N SER A 36 0.01 -0.09 5.64
CA SER A 36 -0.73 -0.79 4.59
C SER A 36 -1.25 -2.18 5.00
N ASP A 37 -0.71 -2.77 6.08
CA ASP A 37 -1.17 -4.05 6.64
C ASP A 37 -1.94 -3.82 7.96
N PRO A 38 -3.27 -4.03 7.96
CA PRO A 38 -4.11 -3.99 9.15
C PRO A 38 -3.62 -4.80 10.35
N ALA A 39 -2.89 -5.90 10.14
CA ALA A 39 -2.37 -6.70 11.23
C ALA A 39 -1.31 -5.95 12.06
N THR A 40 -0.68 -4.93 11.48
CA THR A 40 0.36 -4.13 12.15
C THR A 40 -0.16 -2.80 12.69
N TRP A 41 -1.42 -2.46 12.48
CA TRP A 41 -1.95 -1.18 12.93
C TRP A 41 -1.87 -1.06 14.46
N PRO A 42 -1.29 0.03 14.98
CA PRO A 42 -1.05 0.18 16.42
C PRO A 42 -2.36 0.11 17.19
N VAL A 43 -2.35 -0.45 18.40
CA VAL A 43 -3.56 -0.56 19.25
C VAL A 43 -4.05 0.83 19.64
N THR A 44 -3.13 1.69 20.08
CA THR A 44 -3.40 3.11 20.35
C THR A 44 -3.25 3.91 19.06
N ARG A 45 -4.33 4.56 18.61
CA ARG A 45 -4.34 5.36 17.37
C ARG A 45 -4.76 6.78 17.69
N ASN A 46 -3.97 7.74 17.19
CA ASN A 46 -4.37 9.15 17.21
C ASN A 46 -5.09 9.53 15.89
N GLY A 47 -5.70 10.72 15.86
CA GLY A 47 -6.46 11.18 14.68
C GLY A 47 -5.64 11.23 13.39
N LYS A 48 -4.33 11.50 13.47
CA LYS A 48 -3.44 11.51 12.29
C LYS A 48 -3.26 10.10 11.70
N ILE A 49 -3.00 9.10 12.55
CA ILE A 49 -2.86 7.69 12.12
C ILE A 49 -4.19 7.19 11.53
N ILE A 50 -5.31 7.50 12.18
CA ILE A 50 -6.65 7.13 11.68
C ILE A 50 -6.90 7.78 10.31
N GLY A 51 -6.59 9.08 10.18
CA GLY A 51 -6.70 9.80 8.91
C GLY A 51 -5.88 9.13 7.80
N HIS A 52 -4.62 8.78 8.08
CA HIS A 52 -3.78 8.06 7.13
C HIS A 52 -4.35 6.70 6.74
N ILE A 53 -4.82 5.89 7.69
CA ILE A 53 -5.43 4.57 7.41
C ILE A 53 -6.65 4.72 6.50
N ILE A 54 -7.52 5.71 6.76
CA ILE A 54 -8.74 5.93 5.99
C ILE A 54 -8.41 6.41 4.57
N THR A 55 -7.46 7.35 4.43
CA THR A 55 -7.10 7.92 3.13
C THR A 55 -6.36 6.92 2.25
N SER A 56 -5.41 6.17 2.82
CA SER A 56 -4.61 5.22 2.06
C SER A 56 -5.31 3.88 1.86
N GLY A 57 -6.05 3.40 2.86
CA GLY A 57 -6.60 2.06 2.89
C GLY A 57 -5.54 0.96 2.95
N PRO A 58 -5.96 -0.30 3.12
CA PRO A 58 -5.04 -1.43 3.11
C PRO A 58 -4.67 -1.83 1.68
N LEU A 59 -3.47 -2.37 1.48
CA LEU A 59 -3.01 -2.84 0.17
C LEU A 59 -3.31 -4.34 0.00
N GLN A 60 -3.86 -4.71 -1.16
CA GLN A 60 -4.03 -6.12 -1.52
C GLN A 60 -2.71 -6.66 -2.08
N THR A 61 -1.97 -7.41 -1.26
CA THR A 61 -0.75 -8.10 -1.69
C THR A 61 -1.12 -9.40 -2.41
N HIS A 62 -0.71 -9.50 -3.67
CA HIS A 62 -0.86 -10.72 -4.45
C HIS A 62 0.35 -11.61 -4.21
N ILE A 63 0.10 -12.85 -3.78
CA ILE A 63 1.13 -13.84 -3.51
C ILE A 63 0.86 -15.04 -4.41
N ASP A 64 1.90 -15.61 -5.01
CA ASP A 64 1.76 -16.76 -5.91
C ASP A 64 1.34 -18.02 -5.14
N ASN A 65 1.95 -18.24 -3.97
CA ASN A 65 1.70 -19.41 -3.13
C ASN A 65 1.38 -18.98 -1.70
N TYR A 66 0.10 -18.94 -1.36
CA TYR A 66 -0.33 -18.71 0.02
C TYR A 66 -0.10 -19.95 0.89
N PRO A 67 0.25 -19.77 2.18
CA PRO A 67 0.36 -20.85 3.16
C PRO A 67 -0.90 -21.72 3.21
N LYS A 68 -0.69 -23.04 3.25
CA LYS A 68 -1.73 -24.05 3.42
C LYS A 68 -1.82 -24.46 4.88
N ASN A 69 -3.04 -24.66 5.37
CA ASN A 69 -3.26 -25.30 6.66
C ASN A 69 -3.13 -26.83 6.54
N ASP A 70 -3.30 -27.53 7.66
CA ASP A 70 -3.21 -29.00 7.74
C ASP A 70 -4.20 -29.75 6.84
N THR A 71 -5.31 -29.11 6.45
CA THR A 71 -6.31 -29.67 5.54
C THR A 71 -6.07 -29.26 4.07
N GLY A 72 -4.96 -28.58 3.77
CA GLY A 72 -4.61 -28.09 2.43
C GLY A 72 -5.34 -26.83 1.97
N ARG A 73 -6.21 -26.26 2.80
CA ARG A 73 -6.93 -25.01 2.51
C ARG A 73 -5.97 -23.83 2.63
N HIS A 74 -6.07 -22.90 1.69
CA HIS A 74 -5.29 -21.68 1.68
C HIS A 74 -6.07 -20.53 1.06
N PHE A 75 -5.50 -19.33 1.22
CA PHE A 75 -5.97 -18.14 0.54
C PHE A 75 -5.57 -18.17 -0.94
N PHE A 76 -6.27 -17.41 -1.77
CA PHE A 76 -5.91 -17.20 -3.17
C PHE A 76 -6.31 -15.80 -3.61
N ASN A 77 -5.61 -15.24 -4.60
CA ASN A 77 -5.88 -13.91 -5.15
C ASN A 77 -7.34 -13.71 -5.58
N TYR A 78 -8.03 -14.75 -6.07
CA TYR A 78 -9.43 -14.61 -6.50
C TYR A 78 -10.38 -14.21 -5.35
N HIS A 79 -10.02 -14.48 -4.09
CA HIS A 79 -10.84 -14.11 -2.93
C HIS A 79 -10.93 -12.59 -2.70
N PHE A 80 -10.03 -11.81 -3.31
CA PHE A 80 -10.09 -10.35 -3.31
C PHE A 80 -11.28 -9.80 -4.11
N THR A 81 -11.96 -10.63 -4.89
CA THR A 81 -13.15 -10.25 -5.64
C THR A 81 -14.35 -11.09 -5.22
N LYS A 82 -15.56 -10.56 -5.46
CA LYS A 82 -16.81 -11.30 -5.27
C LYS A 82 -17.64 -11.16 -6.53
N LYS A 83 -18.03 -12.31 -7.11
CA LYS A 83 -19.06 -12.35 -8.14
C LYS A 83 -20.43 -12.27 -7.49
N LEU A 84 -21.23 -11.28 -7.88
CA LEU A 84 -22.60 -11.08 -7.39
C LEU A 84 -23.60 -11.92 -8.17
N ALA A 85 -24.83 -12.03 -7.66
CA ALA A 85 -25.92 -12.72 -8.35
C ALA A 85 -26.26 -12.06 -9.71
N SER A 86 -25.96 -10.76 -9.85
CA SER A 86 -26.05 -10.00 -11.11
C SER A 86 -24.94 -10.33 -12.12
N ASN A 87 -24.05 -11.28 -11.83
CA ASN A 87 -22.82 -11.58 -12.56
C ASN A 87 -21.74 -10.47 -12.57
N GLU A 88 -21.98 -9.34 -11.90
CA GLU A 88 -20.95 -8.32 -11.69
C GLU A 88 -19.84 -8.84 -10.78
N THR A 89 -18.60 -8.44 -11.05
CA THR A 89 -17.45 -8.73 -10.18
C THR A 89 -17.05 -7.47 -9.44
N VAL A 90 -17.16 -7.50 -8.11
CA VAL A 90 -16.82 -6.37 -7.24
C VAL A 90 -15.51 -6.65 -6.51
N GLN A 91 -14.61 -5.68 -6.51
CA GLN A 91 -13.38 -5.73 -5.72
C GLN A 91 -13.69 -5.50 -4.23
N ARG A 92 -13.22 -6.41 -3.39
CA ARG A 92 -13.36 -6.33 -1.93
C ARG A 92 -12.18 -5.54 -1.35
N ARG A 93 -12.17 -4.22 -1.54
CA ARG A 93 -11.02 -3.34 -1.18
C ARG A 93 -10.52 -3.49 0.26
N TRP A 94 -11.39 -3.84 1.21
CA TRP A 94 -11.04 -4.03 2.62
C TRP A 94 -10.69 -5.48 3.00
N PHE A 95 -10.74 -6.41 2.03
CA PHE A 95 -10.36 -7.79 2.24
C PHE A 95 -8.91 -7.97 1.79
N ILE A 96 -8.03 -8.21 2.76
CA ILE A 96 -6.58 -8.30 2.56
C ILE A 96 -6.04 -9.57 3.21
N TYR A 97 -4.89 -10.02 2.73
CA TYR A 97 -4.11 -11.09 3.35
C TYR A 97 -2.91 -10.47 4.06
N SER A 98 -2.80 -10.66 5.37
CA SER A 98 -1.65 -10.22 6.17
C SER A 98 -0.47 -11.15 5.94
N VAL A 99 0.69 -10.58 5.66
CA VAL A 99 1.98 -11.30 5.59
C VAL A 99 2.83 -11.08 6.84
N SER A 100 2.36 -10.23 7.75
CA SER A 100 2.99 -9.93 9.04
C SER A 100 2.83 -11.07 10.04
#